data_AF-A0A9Q4GK11-F1
#
_entry.id   AF-A0A9Q4GK11-F1
#
_cell.length_a   1.000
_cell.length_b   1.000
_cell.length_c   1.000
_cell.angle_alpha   90.00
_cell.angle_beta   90.00
_cell.angle_gamma   90.00
#
_symmetry.space_group_name_H-M   'P 1'
#
loop_
_entity.id
_entity.type
_entity.pdbx_description
1 polymer ?
#
loop_
_entity_poly.entity_id
_entity_poly.type
_entity_poly.pdbx_seq_one_letter_code
_entity_poly.pdbx_strand_id
1 'polypeptide(L)'
;MPINEPDDGKSYGMSAVANWVEEDDFPTTKDDLVSRFADKEMMLGYDTETTFGDIMEHVEQEEYEDIVDFWGAIGEGFRVVNGRVRERYVDAEG
;
A
#
# COMPACT_ATOMS: atom_id res chain seq x y z
N MET A 1 0.33 -18.76 -6.85
CA MET A 1 0.11 -19.19 -5.45
C MET A 1 -0.92 -18.22 -4.90
N PRO A 2 -2.17 -18.61 -4.58
CA PRO A 2 -3.11 -17.65 -3.99
C PRO A 2 -2.55 -17.27 -2.62
N ILE A 3 -2.35 -15.99 -2.41
CA ILE A 3 -1.97 -15.44 -1.11
C ILE A 3 -3.15 -15.68 -0.17
N ASN A 4 -3.00 -16.64 0.75
CA ASN A 4 -4.01 -16.91 1.77
C ASN A 4 -4.26 -15.64 2.59
N GLU A 5 -5.53 -15.25 2.66
CA GLU A 5 -6.07 -14.33 3.64
C GLU A 5 -5.68 -14.82 5.04
N PRO A 6 -5.07 -14.00 5.91
CA PRO A 6 -4.80 -14.42 7.28
C PRO A 6 -6.12 -14.50 8.06
N ASP A 7 -6.20 -15.50 8.95
CA ASP A 7 -7.34 -16.01 9.74
C ASP A 7 -8.21 -15.00 10.55
N ASP A 8 -7.99 -13.68 10.41
CA ASP A 8 -8.83 -12.59 10.95
C ASP A 8 -9.57 -11.77 9.86
N GLY A 9 -9.43 -12.13 8.58
CA GLY A 9 -10.15 -11.50 7.46
C GLY A 9 -9.65 -10.11 7.06
N LYS A 10 -8.48 -9.67 7.55
CA LYS A 10 -7.87 -8.40 7.17
C LYS A 10 -6.54 -8.61 6.44
N SER A 11 -6.43 -8.13 5.20
CA SER A 11 -5.19 -8.18 4.42
C SER A 11 -4.19 -7.11 4.91
N TYR A 12 -2.92 -7.48 5.06
CA TYR A 12 -1.87 -6.59 5.56
C TYR A 12 -1.08 -5.95 4.42
N GLY A 13 -0.97 -4.62 4.45
CA GLY A 13 -0.16 -3.80 3.53
C GLY A 13 -0.21 -4.26 2.07
N MET A 14 0.95 -4.66 1.54
CA MET A 14 1.13 -5.09 0.14
C MET A 14 0.21 -6.25 -0.26
N SER A 15 -0.14 -7.15 0.67
CA SER A 15 -1.07 -8.25 0.37
C SER A 15 -2.50 -7.77 0.14
N ALA A 16 -2.91 -6.63 0.71
CA ALA A 16 -4.20 -6.02 0.41
C ALA A 16 -4.21 -5.47 -1.02
N VAL A 17 -3.14 -4.76 -1.41
CA VAL A 17 -2.98 -4.19 -2.75
C VAL A 17 -3.00 -5.29 -3.83
N ALA A 18 -2.40 -6.45 -3.56
CA ALA A 18 -2.33 -7.56 -4.51
C ALA A 18 -3.69 -8.20 -4.80
N ASN A 19 -4.71 -7.93 -3.98
CA ASN A 19 -6.09 -8.34 -4.24
C ASN A 19 -6.87 -7.32 -5.06
N TRP A 20 -6.32 -6.12 -5.28
CA TRP A 20 -7.02 -5.03 -5.97
C TRP A 20 -6.38 -4.72 -7.33
N VAL A 21 -5.06 -4.85 -7.42
CA VAL A 21 -4.27 -4.55 -8.61
C VAL A 21 -3.69 -5.85 -9.15
N GLU A 22 -4.06 -6.17 -10.38
CA GLU A 22 -3.61 -7.37 -11.11
C GLU A 22 -2.73 -6.98 -12.30
N GLU A 23 -1.99 -7.93 -12.87
CA GLU A 23 -1.07 -7.66 -13.99
C GLU A 23 -1.79 -7.15 -15.26
N ASP A 24 -3.05 -7.53 -15.46
CA ASP A 24 -3.88 -7.09 -16.59
C ASP A 24 -4.34 -5.62 -16.49
N ASP A 25 -4.18 -5.00 -15.30
CA ASP A 25 -4.55 -3.60 -15.08
C ASP A 25 -3.52 -2.62 -15.68
N PHE A 26 -2.36 -3.12 -16.13
CA PHE A 26 -1.27 -2.33 -16.66
C PHE A 26 -1.29 -2.27 -18.19
N PRO A 27 -0.84 -1.15 -18.80
CA PRO A 27 -0.25 0.03 -18.17
C PRO A 27 -1.30 0.94 -17.51
N THR A 28 -0.95 1.54 -16.36
CA THR A 28 -1.85 2.41 -15.58
C THR A 28 -1.11 3.63 -15.01
N THR A 29 -1.86 4.54 -14.40
CA THR A 29 -1.33 5.76 -13.79
C THR A 29 -1.69 5.85 -12.31
N LYS A 30 -0.91 6.60 -11.56
CA LYS A 30 -1.16 6.92 -10.15
C LYS A 30 -2.56 7.52 -9.96
N ASP A 31 -2.98 8.43 -10.85
CA ASP A 31 -4.31 9.07 -10.76
C ASP A 31 -5.44 8.04 -10.94
N ASP A 32 -5.31 7.10 -11.90
CA ASP A 32 -6.29 6.03 -12.10
C ASP A 32 -6.39 5.12 -10.87
N LEU A 33 -5.23 4.70 -10.33
CA LEU A 33 -5.17 3.85 -9.13
C LEU A 33 -5.73 4.56 -7.89
N VAL A 34 -5.40 5.85 -7.69
CA VAL A 34 -5.93 6.66 -6.59
C VAL A 34 -7.43 6.85 -6.76
N SER A 35 -7.93 7.18 -7.95
CA SER A 35 -9.37 7.32 -8.23
C SER A 35 -10.16 6.06 -7.89
N ARG A 36 -9.57 4.88 -8.14
CA ARG A 36 -10.23 3.58 -7.91
C ARG A 36 -10.09 3.08 -6.47
N PHE A 37 -8.97 3.37 -5.82
CA PHE A 37 -8.58 2.67 -4.60
C PHE A 37 -8.23 3.58 -3.43
N ALA A 38 -8.21 4.90 -3.56
CA ALA A 38 -7.78 5.83 -2.50
C ALA A 38 -8.46 5.58 -1.15
N ASP A 39 -9.77 5.33 -1.15
CA ASP A 39 -10.58 5.10 0.06
C ASP A 39 -10.40 3.69 0.66
N LYS A 40 -9.63 2.81 0.03
CA LYS A 40 -9.44 1.46 0.54
C LYS A 40 -8.46 1.46 1.72
N GLU A 41 -8.95 0.94 2.84
CA GLU A 41 -8.21 0.83 4.09
C GLU A 41 -7.23 -0.35 4.05
N MET A 42 -6.06 -0.17 4.65
CA MET A 42 -5.00 -1.16 4.76
C MET A 42 -4.39 -1.16 6.15
N MET A 43 -4.13 -2.35 6.67
CA MET A 43 -3.38 -2.53 7.92
C MET A 43 -1.88 -2.44 7.64
N LEU A 44 -1.18 -1.49 8.26
CA LEU A 44 0.29 -1.43 8.28
C LEU A 44 0.89 -2.27 9.40
N GLY A 45 0.12 -2.51 10.46
CA GLY A 45 0.53 -3.26 11.64
C GLY A 45 -0.67 -3.81 12.40
N TYR A 46 -0.45 -4.20 13.66
CA TYR A 46 -1.49 -4.77 14.51
C TYR A 46 -2.59 -3.76 14.90
N ASP A 47 -2.22 -2.50 15.11
CA ASP A 47 -3.14 -1.41 15.53
C ASP A 47 -3.01 -0.16 14.63
N THR A 48 -2.38 -0.32 13.47
CA THR A 48 -2.12 0.81 12.56
C THR A 48 -2.84 0.61 11.25
N GLU A 49 -3.77 1.51 10.98
CA GLU A 49 -4.54 1.60 9.76
C GLU A 49 -4.05 2.81 8.93
N THR A 50 -4.00 2.63 7.61
CA THR A 50 -3.81 3.71 6.63
C THR A 50 -4.71 3.48 5.42
N THR A 51 -4.69 4.39 4.46
CA THR A 51 -5.40 4.24 3.19
C THR A 51 -4.42 4.10 2.02
N PHE A 52 -4.92 3.59 0.89
CA PHE A 52 -4.13 3.52 -0.34
C PHE A 52 -3.70 4.90 -0.81
N GLY A 53 -4.60 5.89 -0.72
CA GLY A 53 -4.29 7.27 -1.08
C GLY A 53 -3.08 7.80 -0.31
N ASP A 54 -3.05 7.63 1.02
CA ASP A 54 -1.96 8.10 1.89
C ASP A 54 -0.61 7.49 1.52
N ILE A 55 -0.57 6.20 1.16
CA ILE A 55 0.66 5.56 0.66
C ILE A 55 1.07 6.12 -0.70
N MET A 56 0.11 6.29 -1.62
CA MET A 56 0.39 6.80 -2.96
C MET A 56 0.85 8.26 -2.94
N GLU A 57 0.45 9.08 -1.96
CA GLU A 57 1.00 10.44 -1.78
C GLU A 57 2.52 10.44 -1.63
N HIS A 58 3.09 9.36 -1.09
CA HIS A 58 4.53 9.18 -0.90
C HIS A 58 5.26 8.53 -2.09
N VAL A 59 4.52 8.14 -3.13
CA VAL A 59 5.10 7.58 -4.36
C VAL A 59 5.28 8.70 -5.38
N GLU A 60 6.52 8.97 -5.79
CA GLU A 60 6.83 10.03 -6.76
C GLU A 60 6.51 9.63 -8.21
N GLN A 61 6.49 8.32 -8.50
CA GLN A 61 6.19 7.82 -9.83
C GLN A 61 4.70 7.99 -10.17
N GLU A 62 4.40 8.49 -11.36
CA GLU A 62 3.03 8.80 -11.81
C GLU A 62 2.49 7.77 -12.82
N GLU A 63 3.36 7.03 -13.49
CA GLU A 63 3.01 6.07 -14.55
C GLU A 63 3.69 4.72 -14.28
N TYR A 64 2.96 3.64 -14.51
CA TYR A 64 3.42 2.27 -14.29
C TYR A 64 3.21 1.45 -15.55
N GLU A 65 4.32 0.97 -16.12
CA GLU A 65 4.31 0.14 -17.33
C GLU A 65 3.80 -1.28 -17.04
N ASP A 66 4.22 -1.83 -15.90
CA ASP A 66 3.91 -3.19 -15.47
C ASP A 66 3.73 -3.29 -13.95
N ILE A 67 3.18 -4.41 -13.50
CA ILE A 67 2.96 -4.69 -12.08
C ILE A 67 4.25 -4.66 -11.24
N VAL A 68 5.40 -5.00 -11.84
CA VAL A 68 6.71 -5.00 -11.16
C VAL A 68 7.16 -3.56 -10.86
N ASP A 69 7.01 -2.64 -11.81
CA ASP A 69 7.30 -1.22 -11.61
C ASP A 69 6.43 -0.62 -10.51
N PHE A 70 5.14 -0.94 -10.54
CA PHE A 70 4.21 -0.54 -9.49
C PHE A 70 4.62 -1.05 -8.10
N TRP A 71 4.97 -2.33 -7.97
CA TRP A 71 5.39 -2.90 -6.69
C TRP A 71 6.68 -2.27 -6.15
N GLY A 72 7.60 -1.90 -7.04
CA GLY A 72 8.80 -1.15 -6.69
C GLY A 72 8.45 0.20 -6.07
N ALA A 73 7.63 0.98 -6.77
CA ALA A 73 7.26 2.33 -6.38
C ALA A 73 6.43 2.39 -5.10
N ILE A 74 5.39 1.57 -5.00
CA ILE A 74 4.53 1.52 -3.81
C ILE A 74 5.31 1.00 -2.59
N GLY A 75 6.29 0.12 -2.80
CA GLY A 75 7.19 -0.34 -1.75
C GLY A 75 7.99 0.80 -1.10
N GLU A 76 8.34 1.85 -1.84
CA GLU A 76 8.96 3.06 -1.29
C GLU A 76 7.96 3.85 -0.43
N GLY A 77 6.73 4.04 -0.91
CA GLY A 77 5.65 4.67 -0.15
C GLY A 77 5.40 3.97 1.19
N PHE A 78 5.29 2.63 1.17
CA PHE A 78 5.15 1.84 2.39
C PHE A 78 6.30 2.03 3.38
N ARG A 79 7.55 2.13 2.91
CA ARG A 79 8.72 2.37 3.79
C ARG A 79 8.65 3.72 4.48
N VAL A 80 8.21 4.77 3.78
CA VAL A 80 8.04 6.12 4.35
C VAL A 80 6.94 6.11 5.41
N VAL A 81 5.77 5.57 5.08
CA VAL A 81 4.62 5.55 6.00
C VAL A 81 4.93 4.68 7.22
N ASN A 82 5.49 3.48 7.03
CA ASN A 82 5.87 2.60 8.14
C ASN A 82 6.99 3.21 9.01
N GLY A 83 7.92 3.97 8.41
CA GLY A 83 8.93 4.73 9.15
C GLY A 83 8.31 5.77 10.09
N ARG A 84 7.30 6.51 9.61
CA ARG A 84 6.54 7.49 10.41
C ARG A 84 5.78 6.83 11.56
N VAL A 85 5.16 5.68 11.31
CA VAL A 85 4.46 4.90 12.35
C VAL A 85 5.44 4.46 13.44
N ARG A 86 6.60 3.94 13.06
CA ARG A 86 7.62 3.51 14.02
C ARG A 86 8.19 4.64 14.87
N GLU A 87 8.36 5.82 14.32
CA GLU A 87 8.77 7.03 15.05
C GLU A 87 7.72 7.41 16.13
N ARG A 88 6.43 7.32 15.80
CA ARG A 88 5.33 7.62 16.74
C ARG A 88 5.26 6.66 17.93
N TYR A 89 5.63 5.39 17.75
CA TYR A 89 5.68 4.42 18.86
C TYR A 89 6.94 4.56 19.72
N VAL A 90 8.07 4.99 19.15
CA VAL A 90 9.30 5.26 19.91
C VAL A 90 9.15 6.47 20.85
N ASP A 91 8.39 7.49 20.45
CA ASP A 91 8.13 8.67 21.28
C ASP A 91 7.06 8.44 22.38
N ALA A 92 6.25 7.38 22.27
CA ALA A 92 5.21 7.05 23.24
C ALA A 92 5.74 6.31 24.48
N GLU A 93 7.01 5.88 24.48
CA GLU A 93 7.69 5.20 25.59
C GLU A 93 8.86 6.02 26.18
N GLY A 94 8.93 7.34 25.93
CA GLY A 94 9.96 8.26 26.40
C GLY A 94 9.62 9.01 27.69
#